data_AF-A0A955WNU1-F1
#
_entry.id   AF-A0A955WNU1-F1
#
_cell.length_a   1.000
_cell.length_b   1.000
_cell.length_c   1.000
_cell.angle_alpha   90.00
_cell.angle_beta   90.00
_cell.angle_gamma   90.00
#
_symmetry.space_group_name_H-M   'P 1'
#
loop_
_entity.id
_entity.type
_entity.pdbx_description
1 polymer ?
#
loop_
_entity_poly.entity_id
_entity_poly.type
_entity_poly.pdbx_seq_one_letter_code
_entity_poly.pdbx_strand_id
1 'polypeptide(L)'
;DQGEVGDDILVVGWGSTYGSISQGVRAARRRGVKVAHAQIRHLSPLPKNLGELLRSFKKILVPELNNGMLVKLLRSEFLVDAQGLNKIAGQPFKVAEIEAAIASHLES
;
A
#
# COMPACT_ATOMS: atom_id res chain seq x y z
N ASP A 1 -6.08 -0.82 8.87
CA ASP A 1 -5.60 -1.69 9.96
C ASP A 1 -4.52 -1.05 10.83
N GLN A 2 -3.67 -0.16 10.26
CA GLN A 2 -2.70 0.63 11.03
C GLN A 2 -2.65 2.07 10.49
N GLY A 3 -2.31 3.02 11.35
CA GLY A 3 -2.19 4.44 11.01
C GLY A 3 -3.51 5.20 10.98
N GLU A 4 -3.43 6.45 10.57
CA GLU A 4 -4.53 7.41 10.63
C GLU A 4 -4.81 8.01 9.24
N VAL A 5 -6.05 8.45 9.02
CA VAL A 5 -6.41 9.24 7.84
C VAL A 5 -5.62 10.54 7.86
N GLY A 6 -4.94 10.86 6.76
CA GLY A 6 -4.08 12.06 6.66
C GLY A 6 -2.60 11.83 7.02
N ASP A 7 -2.19 10.60 7.34
CA ASP A 7 -0.78 10.22 7.25
C ASP A 7 -0.25 10.49 5.82
N ASP A 8 1.07 10.65 5.65
CA ASP A 8 1.64 11.14 4.39
C ASP A 8 1.57 10.11 3.25
N ILE A 9 1.56 8.81 3.58
CA ILE A 9 1.52 7.70 2.62
C ILE A 9 0.60 6.57 3.08
N LEU A 10 -0.19 6.04 2.15
CA LEU A 10 -1.03 4.85 2.34
C LEU A 10 -0.42 3.66 1.61
N VAL A 11 -0.14 2.58 2.34
CA VAL A 11 0.20 1.29 1.73
C VAL A 11 -1.07 0.47 1.57
N VAL A 12 -1.36 0.02 0.34
CA VAL A 12 -2.57 -0.75 0.00
C VAL A 12 -2.17 -2.15 -0.42
N GLY A 13 -2.69 -3.16 0.29
CA GLY A 13 -2.42 -4.57 0.01
C GLY A 13 -3.68 -5.38 -0.28
N TRP A 14 -3.50 -6.52 -0.95
CA TRP A 14 -4.52 -7.54 -1.14
C TRP A 14 -3.88 -8.94 -1.07
N GLY A 15 -4.58 -9.91 -0.49
CA GLY A 15 -4.11 -11.29 -0.39
C GLY A 15 -2.86 -11.48 0.49
N SER A 16 -1.93 -12.30 0.03
CA SER A 16 -0.80 -12.83 0.82
C SER A 16 0.26 -11.79 1.21
N THR A 17 0.23 -10.58 0.64
CA THR A 17 1.19 -9.51 0.98
C THR A 17 0.95 -8.88 2.36
N TYR A 18 -0.21 -9.15 2.99
CA TYR A 18 -0.58 -8.56 4.28
C TYR A 18 0.52 -8.67 5.34
N GLY A 19 1.11 -9.86 5.52
CA GLY A 19 2.10 -10.11 6.57
C GLY A 19 3.35 -9.24 6.43
N SER A 20 3.90 -9.16 5.22
CA SER A 20 5.07 -8.34 4.90
C SER A 20 4.77 -6.84 5.01
N ILE A 21 3.63 -6.40 4.48
CA ILE A 21 3.21 -4.99 4.53
C ILE A 21 2.99 -4.56 5.97
N SER A 22 2.23 -5.34 6.75
CA SER A 22 1.89 -5.03 8.13
C SER A 22 3.14 -4.88 9.01
N GLN A 23 4.15 -5.73 8.80
CA GLN A 23 5.43 -5.63 9.50
C GLN A 23 6.26 -4.42 9.05
N GLY A 24 6.33 -4.15 7.74
CA GLY A 24 7.05 -3.00 7.18
C GLY A 24 6.46 -1.67 7.65
N VAL A 25 5.14 -1.53 7.59
CA VAL A 25 4.40 -0.35 8.09
C VAL A 25 4.64 -0.17 9.59
N ARG A 26 4.52 -1.24 10.39
CA ARG A 26 4.80 -1.16 11.83
C ARG A 26 6.23 -0.72 12.12
N ALA A 27 7.20 -1.25 11.36
CA ALA A 27 8.60 -0.88 11.52
C ALA A 27 8.84 0.60 11.16
N ALA A 28 8.29 1.08 10.05
CA ALA A 28 8.35 2.48 9.64
C ALA A 28 7.70 3.43 10.67
N ARG A 29 6.51 3.08 11.17
CA ARG A 29 5.84 3.87 12.22
C ARG A 29 6.65 3.98 13.50
N ARG A 30 7.33 2.90 13.93
CA ARG A 30 8.24 2.94 15.10
C ARG A 30 9.41 3.92 14.91
N ARG A 31 9.74 4.29 13.68
CA ARG A 31 10.74 5.31 13.33
C ARG A 31 10.14 6.71 13.17
N GLY A 32 8.86 6.90 13.50
CA GLY A 32 8.17 8.19 13.41
C GLY A 32 7.60 8.50 12.03
N VAL A 33 7.62 7.56 11.08
CA VAL A 33 7.05 7.76 9.74
C VAL A 33 5.53 7.77 9.81
N LYS A 34 4.89 8.79 9.24
CA LYS A 34 3.45 8.89 9.07
C LYS A 34 2.98 8.04 7.89
N VAL A 35 2.80 6.74 8.15
CA VAL A 35 2.35 5.76 7.16
C VAL A 35 1.14 4.97 7.66
N ALA A 36 0.10 4.89 6.82
CA ALA A 36 -1.08 4.07 7.06
C ALA A 36 -1.08 2.79 6.21
N HIS A 37 -1.88 1.81 6.62
CA HIS A 37 -2.08 0.55 5.90
C HIS A 37 -3.56 0.20 5.77
N ALA A 38 -3.99 0.01 4.52
CA ALA A 38 -5.27 -0.55 4.14
C ALA A 38 -5.10 -1.94 3.50
N GLN A 39 -5.82 -2.92 4.02
CA GLN A 39 -5.87 -4.26 3.44
C GLN A 39 -7.23 -4.49 2.79
N ILE A 40 -7.24 -4.70 1.48
CA ILE A 40 -8.44 -5.08 0.74
C ILE A 40 -8.74 -6.56 1.03
N ARG A 41 -9.99 -6.87 1.36
CA ARG A 41 -10.46 -8.25 1.59
C ARG A 41 -11.14 -8.84 0.36
N HIS A 42 -11.95 -8.04 -0.35
CA HIS A 42 -12.67 -8.43 -1.55
C HIS A 42 -12.34 -7.44 -2.68
N LEU A 43 -11.95 -7.97 -3.84
CA LEU A 43 -11.75 -7.14 -5.04
C LEU A 43 -13.04 -6.85 -5.79
N SER A 44 -14.05 -7.70 -5.63
CA SER A 44 -15.35 -7.52 -6.28
C SER A 44 -16.48 -7.93 -5.34
N PRO A 45 -17.38 -7.02 -4.95
CA PRO A 45 -17.26 -5.56 -5.16
C PRO A 45 -16.12 -4.96 -4.33
N LEU A 46 -15.52 -3.87 -4.81
CA LEU A 46 -14.59 -3.07 -4.00
C LEU A 46 -15.34 -2.38 -2.83
N PRO A 47 -14.66 -2.11 -1.70
CA PRO A 47 -15.27 -1.37 -0.59
C PRO A 47 -15.76 0.02 -1.04
N LYS A 48 -17.00 0.37 -0.68
CA LYS A 48 -17.67 1.60 -1.13
C LYS A 48 -16.90 2.88 -0.77
N ASN A 49 -16.23 2.89 0.37
CA ASN A 49 -15.45 4.02 0.87
C ASN A 49 -13.98 4.01 0.42
N LEU A 50 -13.54 3.04 -0.39
CA LEU A 50 -12.15 2.90 -0.78
C LEU A 50 -11.66 4.13 -1.57
N GLY A 51 -12.46 4.65 -2.51
CA GLY A 51 -12.07 5.81 -3.30
C GLY A 51 -11.89 7.08 -2.47
N GLU A 52 -12.74 7.31 -1.48
CA GLU A 52 -12.58 8.45 -0.55
C GLU A 52 -11.31 8.29 0.29
N LEU A 53 -11.09 7.10 0.84
CA LEU A 53 -9.90 6.78 1.60
C LEU A 53 -8.62 6.97 0.78
N LEU A 54 -8.57 6.49 -0.46
CA LEU A 54 -7.37 6.64 -1.31
C LEU A 54 -7.04 8.12 -1.54
N ARG A 55 -8.06 8.96 -1.79
CA ARG A 55 -7.88 10.40 -2.05
C ARG A 55 -7.48 11.21 -0.83
N SER A 56 -7.66 10.68 0.38
CA SER A 56 -7.23 11.38 1.60
C SER A 56 -5.71 11.30 1.86
N PHE A 57 -4.95 10.56 1.04
CA PHE A 57 -3.49 10.44 1.17
C PHE A 57 -2.77 11.07 0.00
N LYS A 58 -1.60 11.67 0.27
CA LYS A 58 -0.76 12.30 -0.76
C LYS A 58 -0.07 11.28 -1.66
N LYS A 59 0.31 10.14 -1.08
CA LYS A 59 1.02 9.05 -1.77
C LYS A 59 0.30 7.74 -1.49
N ILE A 60 0.19 6.90 -2.52
CA ILE A 60 -0.40 5.57 -2.41
C ILE A 60 0.62 4.57 -2.94
N LEU A 61 1.04 3.62 -2.12
CA LEU A 61 1.96 2.54 -2.48
C LEU A 61 1.21 1.21 -2.50
N VAL A 62 1.43 0.40 -3.54
CA VAL A 62 0.75 -0.88 -3.73
C VAL A 62 1.78 -2.01 -3.88
N PRO A 63 2.17 -2.67 -2.79
CA PRO A 63 3.03 -3.84 -2.85
C PRO A 63 2.26 -5.07 -3.31
N GLU A 64 2.66 -5.65 -4.45
CA GLU A 64 2.01 -6.83 -5.00
C GLU A 64 2.99 -7.85 -5.59
N LEU A 65 2.64 -9.13 -5.43
CA LEU A 65 3.43 -10.27 -5.93
C LEU A 65 2.98 -10.69 -7.33
N ASN A 66 2.75 -9.71 -8.20
CA ASN A 66 2.29 -9.90 -9.58
C ASN A 66 2.73 -8.70 -10.45
N ASN A 67 2.27 -8.64 -11.70
CA ASN A 67 2.65 -7.60 -12.65
C ASN A 67 1.74 -6.35 -12.66
N GLY A 68 1.44 -5.81 -11.47
CA GLY A 68 0.73 -4.54 -11.35
C GLY A 68 -0.80 -4.64 -11.46
N MET A 69 -1.43 -5.76 -11.10
CA MET A 69 -2.87 -5.95 -11.30
C MET A 69 -3.70 -5.04 -10.38
N LEU A 70 -3.37 -4.99 -9.10
CA LEU A 70 -4.10 -4.18 -8.13
C LEU A 70 -3.87 -2.70 -8.39
N VAL A 71 -2.63 -2.28 -8.64
CA VAL A 71 -2.34 -0.86 -8.91
C VAL A 71 -3.09 -0.35 -10.15
N LYS A 72 -3.22 -1.18 -11.19
CA LYS A 72 -4.01 -0.86 -12.40
C LYS A 72 -5.49 -0.73 -12.08
N LEU A 73 -6.06 -1.65 -11.30
CA LEU A 73 -7.45 -1.60 -10.88
C LEU A 73 -7.76 -0.33 -10.07
N LEU A 74 -6.91 0.01 -9.09
CA LEU A 74 -7.13 1.21 -8.28
C LEU A 74 -7.03 2.49 -9.11
N ARG A 75 -6.10 2.54 -10.07
CA ARG A 75 -5.97 3.65 -11.02
C ARG A 75 -7.20 3.77 -11.93
N SER A 76 -7.71 2.66 -12.47
CA SER A 76 -8.87 2.69 -13.38
C SER A 76 -10.17 3.05 -12.67
N GLU A 77 -10.41 2.49 -11.47
CA GLU A 77 -11.67 2.68 -10.75
C GLU A 77 -11.74 4.03 -10.02
N PHE A 78 -10.61 4.54 -9.51
CA PHE A 78 -10.61 5.72 -8.63
C PHE A 78 -9.84 6.92 -9.17
N LEU A 79 -9.12 6.79 -10.29
CA LEU A 79 -8.31 7.85 -10.91
C LEU A 79 -7.28 8.46 -9.94
N VAL A 80 -6.67 7.62 -9.10
CA VAL A 80 -5.62 8.03 -8.15
C VAL A 80 -4.24 7.65 -8.66
N ASP A 81 -3.20 8.42 -8.33
CA ASP A 81 -1.82 8.05 -8.66
C ASP A 81 -1.24 7.02 -7.67
N ALA A 82 -1.76 5.79 -7.76
CA ALA A 82 -1.22 4.66 -7.00
C ALA A 82 0.09 4.15 -7.60
N GLN A 83 1.16 4.04 -6.82
CA GLN A 83 2.47 3.59 -7.27
C GLN A 83 2.68 2.11 -6.89
N GLY A 84 3.13 1.30 -7.84
CA GLY A 84 3.29 -0.15 -7.64
C GLY A 84 4.68 -0.53 -7.15
N LEU A 85 4.75 -1.38 -6.13
CA LEU A 85 5.95 -2.14 -5.78
C LEU A 85 5.71 -3.59 -6.18
N ASN A 86 6.15 -3.95 -7.39
CA ASN A 86 5.82 -5.23 -8.01
C ASN A 86 7.00 -6.20 -7.89
N LYS A 87 6.73 -7.44 -7.47
CA LYS A 87 7.75 -8.50 -7.38
C LYS A 87 7.21 -9.83 -7.91
N ILE A 88 7.95 -10.45 -8.84
CA ILE A 88 7.60 -11.76 -9.42
C ILE A 88 8.76 -12.73 -9.14
N ALA A 89 8.91 -13.13 -7.88
CA ALA A 89 10.06 -13.91 -7.42
C ALA A 89 9.69 -15.20 -6.66
N GLY A 90 8.41 -15.57 -6.61
CA GLY A 90 7.93 -16.73 -5.86
C GLY A 90 8.10 -16.64 -4.33
N GLN A 91 8.60 -15.52 -3.82
CA GLN A 91 8.86 -15.27 -2.42
C GLN A 91 8.17 -13.98 -1.95
N PRO A 92 7.70 -13.92 -0.68
CA PRO A 92 7.15 -12.70 -0.11
C PRO A 92 8.14 -11.52 -0.12
N PHE A 93 7.61 -10.32 0.12
CA PHE A 93 8.46 -9.16 0.43
C PHE A 93 9.16 -9.36 1.77
N LYS A 94 10.44 -9.02 1.82
CA LYS A 94 11.15 -8.76 3.07
C LYS A 94 10.63 -7.45 3.66
N VAL A 95 10.63 -7.36 4.99
CA VAL A 95 10.23 -6.15 5.71
C VAL A 95 11.03 -4.93 5.25
N ALA A 96 12.34 -5.10 5.04
CA ALA A 96 13.23 -4.05 4.55
C ALA A 96 12.88 -3.55 3.13
N GLU A 97 12.32 -4.40 2.26
CA GLU A 97 11.86 -3.96 0.92
C GLU A 97 10.68 -2.99 1.06
N ILE A 98 9.75 -3.26 1.98
CA ILE A 98 8.62 -2.39 2.25
C ILE A 98 9.07 -1.08 2.89
N GLU A 99 9.95 -1.13 3.90
CA GLU A 99 10.49 0.08 4.55
C GLU A 99 11.22 0.99 3.55
N ALA A 100 12.09 0.42 2.73
CA ALA A 100 12.84 1.17 1.72
C ALA A 100 11.93 1.82 0.68
N ALA A 101 10.90 1.09 0.24
CA ALA A 101 9.91 1.64 -0.69
C ALA A 101 9.13 2.80 -0.06
N ILE A 102 8.66 2.66 1.18
CA ILE A 102 7.96 3.74 1.89
C ILE A 102 8.85 4.99 1.98
N ALA A 103 10.11 4.84 2.40
CA ALA A 103 11.03 5.96 2.52
C ALA A 103 11.27 6.67 1.18
N SER A 104 11.58 5.91 0.13
CA SER A 104 11.83 6.47 -1.21
C SER A 104 10.62 7.23 -1.78
N HIS A 105 9.39 6.82 -1.46
CA HIS A 105 8.18 7.51 -1.95
C HIS A 105 7.87 8.80 -1.18
N LEU A 106 8.40 8.95 0.05
CA LEU A 106 8.25 10.17 0.84
C LEU A 106 9.27 11.26 0.45
N GLU A 107 10.40 10.87 -0.15
CA GLU A 107 11.46 11.79 -0.60
C GLU A 107 11.22 12.37 -2.01
N SER A 108 10.21 11.88 -2.73
CA SER A 108 9.85 12.29 -4.11
C SER A 108 8.57 13.11 -4.16
#